data_AF-A0A920V0L8-F1
#
_entry.id   AF-A0A920V0L8-F1
#
_cell.length_a   1.000
_cell.length_b   1.000
_cell.length_c   1.000
_cell.angle_alpha   90.00
_cell.angle_beta   90.00
_cell.angle_gamma   90.00
#
_symmetry.space_group_name_H-M   'P 1'
#
loop_
_entity.id
_entity.type
_entity.pdbx_description
1 polymer ?
#
loop_
_entity_poly.entity_id
_entity_poly.type
_entity_poly.pdbx_seq_one_letter_code
_entity_poly.pdbx_strand_id
1 'polypeptide(L)'
;MGRLGDRRALLAGVDRFRRQIDRSSVYESADTFTRQAFDVLGSSRLIEAMNLDKEDKSLRDRYGRGSSAPAFGEDAGPPWMDQFLMARRLVEAGVRCVTLSFGSWDRHGANFTRLPIQLPKLDQGVTALVDDLHNRGLDQDVTVIAWGEFGRTPRINKGAGRDHWPQASCALLAGGG
;
A
#
# COMPACT_ATOMS: atom_id res chain seq x y z
N MET A 1 24.33 -9.15 -9.59
CA MET A 1 24.65 -8.77 -8.19
C MET A 1 24.18 -7.34 -7.86
N GLY A 2 22.91 -6.99 -8.08
CA GLY A 2 22.41 -5.62 -7.83
C GLY A 2 21.48 -5.50 -6.62
N ARG A 3 20.38 -6.26 -6.61
CA ARG A 3 19.31 -6.15 -5.59
C ARG A 3 19.70 -6.51 -4.15
N LEU A 4 20.61 -7.48 -3.95
CA LEU A 4 21.01 -7.92 -2.60
C LEU A 4 21.98 -6.92 -1.93
N GLY A 5 22.80 -6.22 -2.73
CA GLY A 5 23.71 -5.18 -2.25
C GLY A 5 22.94 -3.94 -1.80
N ASP A 6 22.00 -3.47 -2.62
CA ASP A 6 21.15 -2.31 -2.30
C ASP A 6 20.33 -2.52 -1.04
N ARG A 7 19.79 -3.73 -0.84
CA ARG A 7 19.01 -4.03 0.36
C ARG A 7 19.86 -4.01 1.63
N ARG A 8 21.07 -4.58 1.58
CA ARG A 8 22.00 -4.51 2.73
C ARG A 8 22.44 -3.07 3.01
N ALA A 9 22.65 -2.27 1.97
CA ALA A 9 23.00 -0.86 2.12
C ALA A 9 21.85 -0.05 2.74
N LEU A 10 20.60 -0.30 2.33
CA LEU A 10 19.40 0.31 2.91
C LEU A 10 19.20 -0.10 4.37
N LEU A 11 19.28 -1.40 4.68
CA LEU A 11 19.17 -1.89 6.06
C LEU A 11 20.28 -1.29 6.94
N ALA A 12 21.52 -1.25 6.46
CA ALA A 12 22.61 -0.58 7.16
C ALA A 12 22.38 0.93 7.32
N GLY A 13 21.68 1.57 6.38
CA GLY A 13 21.26 2.97 6.46
C GLY A 13 20.23 3.18 7.58
N VAL A 14 19.21 2.33 7.65
CA VAL A 14 18.20 2.34 8.73
C VAL A 14 18.85 2.06 10.09
N ASP A 15 19.76 1.11 10.18
CA ASP A 15 20.50 0.79 11.42
C ASP A 15 21.42 1.94 11.86
N ARG A 16 21.98 2.71 10.91
CA ARG A 16 22.73 3.93 11.22
C ARG A 16 21.80 5.04 11.70
N PHE A 17 20.67 5.24 11.04
CA PHE A 17 19.66 6.22 11.42
C PHE A 17 19.14 5.98 12.84
N ARG A 18 18.82 4.73 13.18
CA ARG A 18 18.42 4.34 14.54
C ARG A 18 19.47 4.71 15.59
N ARG A 19 20.73 4.31 15.37
CA ARG A 19 21.85 4.65 16.27
C ARG A 19 22.12 6.15 16.36
N GLN A 20 21.77 6.92 15.33
CA GLN A 20 21.91 8.36 15.32
C GLN A 20 20.78 9.04 16.09
N ILE A 21 19.54 8.57 15.98
CA ILE A 21 18.41 9.01 16.81
C ILE A 21 18.74 8.77 18.29
N ASP A 22 19.16 7.56 18.65
CA ASP A 22 19.53 7.15 20.01
C ASP A 22 20.65 8.02 20.61
N ARG A 23 21.42 8.72 19.77
CA ARG A 23 22.57 9.56 20.15
C ARG A 23 22.36 11.05 19.92
N SER A 24 21.20 11.49 19.41
CA SER A 24 20.97 12.90 19.05
C SER A 24 20.31 13.66 20.20
N SER A 25 20.87 14.83 20.54
CA SER A 25 20.23 15.79 21.45
C SER A 25 18.88 16.31 20.92
N VAL A 26 18.66 16.19 19.61
CA VAL A 26 17.39 16.51 18.92
C VAL A 26 16.28 15.55 19.35
N TYR A 27 16.56 14.26 19.58
CA TYR A 27 15.59 13.31 20.10
C TYR A 27 15.24 13.61 21.57
N GLU A 28 16.22 13.97 22.42
CA GLU A 28 15.95 14.38 23.80
C GLU A 28 15.16 15.69 23.89
N SER A 29 15.43 16.63 22.98
CA SER A 29 14.76 17.95 22.90
C SER A 29 13.43 17.91 22.16
N ALA A 30 13.13 16.81 21.46
CA ALA A 30 11.88 16.63 20.73
C ALA A 30 10.70 16.46 21.69
N ASP A 31 9.53 16.97 21.29
CA ASP A 31 8.30 16.74 22.03
C ASP A 31 7.92 15.25 22.05
N THR A 32 6.97 14.90 22.90
CA THR A 32 6.55 13.51 23.11
C THR A 32 6.05 12.86 21.82
N PHE A 33 5.36 13.60 20.95
CA PHE A 33 4.82 13.07 19.70
C PHE A 33 5.92 12.78 18.67
N THR A 34 6.91 13.67 18.59
CA THR A 34 8.07 13.52 17.70
C THR A 34 8.95 12.36 18.16
N ARG A 35 9.19 12.21 19.47
CA ARG A 35 9.89 11.04 20.01
C ARG A 35 9.15 9.73 19.70
N GLN A 36 7.84 9.72 19.90
CA GLN A 36 7.02 8.55 19.60
C GLN A 36 7.05 8.19 18.11
N ALA A 37 7.06 9.18 17.21
CA ALA A 37 7.23 8.94 15.78
C ALA A 37 8.61 8.33 15.46
N PHE A 38 9.68 8.83 16.07
CA PHE A 38 11.02 8.27 15.91
C PHE A 38 11.13 6.85 16.47
N ASP A 39 10.50 6.55 17.60
CA ASP A 39 10.46 5.20 18.19
C ASP A 39 9.75 4.22 17.27
N VAL A 40 8.63 4.63 16.66
CA VAL A 40 7.89 3.81 15.70
C VAL A 40 8.75 3.52 14.47
N LEU A 41 9.39 4.56 13.90
CA LEU A 41 10.26 4.44 12.71
C LEU A 41 11.53 3.64 12.98
N GLY A 42 12.09 3.74 14.19
CA GLY A 42 13.26 2.99 14.64
C GLY A 42 12.94 1.59 15.18
N SER A 43 11.66 1.26 15.37
CA SER A 43 11.27 -0.03 15.94
C SER A 43 11.65 -1.18 15.00
N SER A 44 12.28 -2.21 15.57
CA SER A 44 12.57 -3.45 14.83
C SER A 44 11.31 -4.06 14.23
N ARG A 45 10.18 -3.95 14.94
CA ARG A 45 8.88 -4.50 14.50
C ARG A 45 8.40 -3.89 13.18
N LEU A 46 8.50 -2.57 12.99
CA LEU A 46 8.09 -1.91 11.75
C LEU A 46 9.01 -2.29 10.57
N ILE A 47 10.33 -2.32 10.82
CA ILE A 47 11.31 -2.74 9.81
C ILE A 47 11.07 -4.19 9.38
N GLU A 48 10.76 -5.07 10.33
CA GLU A 48 10.42 -6.45 10.05
C GLU A 48 9.09 -6.61 9.30
N ALA A 49 8.11 -5.75 9.56
CA ALA A 49 6.85 -5.73 8.84
C ALA A 49 7.07 -5.41 7.35
N MET A 50 7.98 -4.48 7.03
CA MET A 50 8.35 -4.15 5.64
C MET A 50 9.18 -5.23 4.94
N ASN A 51 9.71 -6.23 5.68
CA ASN A 51 10.46 -7.34 5.10
C ASN A 51 9.52 -8.45 4.59
N LEU A 52 9.09 -8.32 3.34
CA LEU A 52 8.22 -9.31 2.69
C LEU A 52 8.92 -10.63 2.34
N ASP A 53 10.24 -10.73 2.45
CA ASP A 53 10.94 -12.00 2.20
C ASP A 53 10.81 -12.98 3.37
N LYS A 54 10.24 -12.53 4.50
CA LYS A 54 9.82 -13.41 5.60
C LYS A 54 8.47 -14.09 5.35
N GLU A 55 7.75 -13.74 4.27
CA GLU A 55 6.46 -14.33 3.94
C GLU A 55 6.61 -15.56 3.06
N ASP A 56 5.69 -16.51 3.23
CA ASP A 56 5.63 -17.69 2.39
C ASP A 56 5.42 -17.30 0.92
N LYS A 57 6.09 -18.02 0.01
CA LYS A 57 6.06 -17.70 -1.42
C LYS A 57 4.66 -17.83 -2.00
N SER A 58 3.90 -18.86 -1.59
CA SER A 58 2.53 -19.07 -2.08
C SER A 58 1.60 -17.96 -1.64
N LEU A 59 1.76 -17.45 -0.41
CA LEU A 59 1.00 -16.29 0.06
C LEU A 59 1.33 -15.04 -0.76
N ARG A 60 2.62 -14.79 -1.02
CA ARG A 60 3.02 -13.67 -1.88
C ARG A 60 2.47 -13.80 -3.31
N ASP A 61 2.41 -15.01 -3.84
CA ASP A 61 1.87 -15.25 -5.18
C ASP A 61 0.34 -15.06 -5.24
N ARG A 62 -0.38 -15.35 -4.14
CA ARG A 62 -1.81 -15.03 -4.01
C ARG A 62 -2.09 -13.54 -4.12
N TYR A 63 -1.32 -12.70 -3.43
CA TYR A 63 -1.39 -11.25 -3.57
C TYR A 63 -0.96 -10.78 -4.98
N GLY A 64 -0.20 -11.60 -5.69
CA GLY A 64 0.29 -11.31 -7.03
C GLY A 64 1.62 -10.58 -7.05
N ARG A 65 2.18 -10.45 -8.26
CA ARG A 65 3.45 -9.75 -8.50
C ARG A 65 3.20 -8.51 -9.34
N GLY A 66 3.82 -7.41 -8.93
CA GLY A 66 3.63 -6.11 -9.54
C GLY A 66 4.92 -5.48 -10.04
N SER A 67 4.79 -4.28 -10.57
CA SER A 67 5.93 -3.41 -10.88
C SER A 67 5.90 -2.22 -9.94
N SER A 68 7.09 -1.75 -9.52
CA SER A 68 7.24 -0.48 -8.81
C SER A 68 7.28 0.73 -9.76
N ALA A 69 7.27 0.50 -11.08
CA ALA A 69 7.19 1.58 -12.06
C ALA A 69 5.77 2.18 -12.11
N PRO A 70 5.64 3.48 -12.39
CA PRO A 70 4.33 4.13 -12.51
C PRO A 70 3.40 3.41 -13.49
N ALA A 71 2.12 3.31 -13.14
CA ALA A 71 1.15 2.68 -14.00
C ALA A 71 1.05 3.45 -15.32
N PHE A 72 1.30 2.76 -16.45
CA PHE A 72 1.20 3.32 -17.80
C PHE A 72 2.09 4.56 -18.06
N GLY A 73 3.13 4.79 -17.25
CA GLY A 73 4.02 5.95 -17.39
C GLY A 73 3.37 7.28 -17.00
N GLU A 74 2.26 7.24 -16.29
CA GLU A 74 1.51 8.42 -15.82
C GLU A 74 1.95 8.83 -14.41
N ASP A 75 1.54 10.01 -13.97
CA ASP A 75 1.66 10.43 -12.56
C ASP A 75 0.63 9.67 -11.71
N ALA A 76 0.98 8.42 -11.39
CA ALA A 76 0.08 7.46 -10.79
C ALA A 76 0.80 6.46 -9.92
N GLY A 77 0.06 5.90 -8.96
CA GLY A 77 0.55 4.82 -8.12
C GLY A 77 1.03 3.64 -8.96
N PRO A 78 2.16 3.00 -8.62
CA PRO A 78 2.59 1.82 -9.34
C PRO A 78 1.60 0.67 -9.11
N PRO A 79 1.42 -0.27 -10.06
CA PRO A 79 0.67 -1.50 -9.82
C PRO A 79 1.53 -2.48 -9.01
N TRP A 80 1.98 -2.05 -7.83
CA TRP A 80 2.90 -2.76 -6.95
C TRP A 80 2.11 -3.57 -5.92
N MET A 81 1.88 -4.84 -6.24
CA MET A 81 1.02 -5.76 -5.47
C MET A 81 1.51 -6.00 -4.04
N ASP A 82 2.82 -5.93 -3.80
CA ASP A 82 3.42 -6.08 -2.48
C ASP A 82 2.90 -5.03 -1.46
N GLN A 83 2.35 -3.89 -1.91
CA GLN A 83 1.75 -2.88 -1.02
C GLN A 83 0.60 -3.45 -0.19
N PHE A 84 -0.23 -4.33 -0.76
CA PHE A 84 -1.36 -4.95 -0.06
C PHE A 84 -0.87 -5.91 1.03
N LEU A 85 0.09 -6.77 0.72
CA LEU A 85 0.70 -7.68 1.70
C LEU A 85 1.46 -6.91 2.79
N MET A 86 2.16 -5.84 2.41
CA MET A 86 2.83 -4.97 3.36
C MET A 86 1.83 -4.31 4.31
N ALA A 87 0.67 -3.86 3.82
CA ALA A 87 -0.38 -3.30 4.65
C ALA A 87 -0.84 -4.30 5.73
N ARG A 88 -1.07 -5.58 5.37
CA ARG A 88 -1.40 -6.61 6.36
C ARG A 88 -0.32 -6.75 7.43
N ARG A 89 0.95 -6.83 7.04
CA ARG A 89 2.07 -6.96 7.99
C ARG A 89 2.24 -5.73 8.88
N LEU A 90 2.00 -4.54 8.35
CA LEU A 90 2.03 -3.29 9.10
C LEU A 90 0.92 -3.25 10.15
N VAL A 91 -0.29 -3.70 9.79
CA VAL A 91 -1.41 -3.84 10.72
C VAL A 91 -1.07 -4.85 11.83
N GLU A 92 -0.52 -6.03 11.50
CA GLU A 92 -0.01 -6.98 12.49
C GLU A 92 1.11 -6.40 13.37
N ALA A 93 1.86 -5.43 12.86
CA ALA A 93 2.88 -4.71 13.61
C ALA A 93 2.32 -3.61 14.53
N GLY A 94 1.01 -3.36 14.50
CA GLY A 94 0.32 -2.37 15.31
C GLY A 94 0.16 -1.00 14.65
N VAL A 95 0.39 -0.89 13.33
CA VAL A 95 0.10 0.34 12.59
C VAL A 95 -1.41 0.53 12.49
N ARG A 96 -1.90 1.68 13.00
CA ARG A 96 -3.35 1.94 13.11
C ARG A 96 -4.03 2.34 11.80
N CYS A 97 -3.26 2.88 10.85
CA CYS A 97 -3.77 3.31 9.55
C CYS A 97 -2.69 3.13 8.49
N VAL A 98 -3.03 2.47 7.40
CA VAL A 98 -2.15 2.26 6.24
C VAL A 98 -2.89 2.75 5.00
N THR A 99 -2.24 3.62 4.23
CA THR A 99 -2.77 4.12 2.96
C THR A 99 -1.94 3.59 1.81
N LEU A 100 -2.61 3.13 0.74
CA LEU A 100 -1.97 2.58 -0.45
C LEU A 100 -2.16 3.55 -1.62
N SER A 101 -1.14 3.64 -2.48
CA SER A 101 -1.22 4.35 -3.75
C SER A 101 -1.01 3.34 -4.88
N PHE A 102 -2.10 2.98 -5.54
CA PHE A 102 -2.14 1.87 -6.49
C PHE A 102 -2.84 2.27 -7.79
N GLY A 103 -2.14 2.14 -8.91
CA GLY A 103 -2.70 2.32 -10.25
C GLY A 103 -3.04 3.77 -10.61
N SER A 104 -3.61 3.92 -11.81
CA SER A 104 -4.08 5.20 -12.37
C SER A 104 -5.58 5.12 -12.68
N TRP A 105 -6.36 6.00 -12.07
CA TRP A 105 -7.83 5.95 -12.08
C TRP A 105 -8.48 7.13 -12.81
N ASP A 106 -7.76 8.25 -12.99
CA ASP A 106 -8.31 9.44 -13.64
C ASP A 106 -8.27 9.41 -15.16
N ARG A 107 -9.17 8.60 -15.74
CA ARG A 107 -9.13 8.29 -17.17
C ARG A 107 -10.27 8.92 -17.95
N HIS A 108 -9.88 9.86 -18.80
CA HIS A 108 -10.74 10.47 -19.83
C HIS A 108 -10.62 9.76 -21.19
N GLY A 109 -9.87 8.66 -21.28
CA GLY A 109 -9.73 7.87 -22.50
C GLY A 109 -9.15 6.48 -22.25
N ALA A 110 -9.16 5.64 -23.30
CA ALA A 110 -8.52 4.32 -23.30
C ALA A 110 -8.97 3.37 -22.18
N ASN A 111 -10.20 3.52 -21.66
CA ASN A 111 -10.70 2.67 -20.57
C ASN A 111 -10.71 1.19 -20.97
N PHE A 112 -11.09 0.89 -22.22
CA PHE A 112 -11.19 -0.47 -22.73
C PHE A 112 -9.85 -1.17 -22.96
N THR A 113 -8.73 -0.44 -22.97
CA THR A 113 -7.40 -1.04 -23.09
C THR A 113 -6.66 -1.06 -21.75
N ARG A 114 -6.92 -0.08 -20.87
CA ARG A 114 -6.20 0.05 -19.59
C ARG A 114 -6.92 -0.59 -18.41
N LEU A 115 -8.24 -0.45 -18.30
CA LEU A 115 -8.99 -1.03 -17.16
C LEU A 115 -8.95 -2.56 -17.11
N PRO A 116 -9.01 -3.30 -18.24
CA PRO A 116 -8.84 -4.76 -18.18
C PRO A 116 -7.48 -5.23 -17.64
N ILE A 117 -6.48 -4.36 -17.60
CA ILE A 117 -5.16 -4.66 -17.01
C ILE A 117 -5.13 -4.28 -15.52
N GLN A 118 -5.77 -3.17 -15.15
CA GLN A 118 -5.69 -2.60 -13.80
C GLN A 118 -6.73 -3.17 -12.83
N LEU A 119 -7.97 -3.36 -13.29
CA LEU A 119 -9.07 -3.87 -12.46
C LEU A 119 -8.77 -5.26 -11.88
N PRO A 120 -8.28 -6.25 -12.66
CA PRO A 120 -7.97 -7.57 -12.09
C PRO A 120 -6.86 -7.53 -11.03
N LYS A 121 -5.90 -6.59 -11.16
CA LYS A 121 -4.85 -6.43 -10.16
C LYS A 121 -5.38 -5.79 -8.87
N LEU A 122 -6.24 -4.78 -8.98
CA LEU A 122 -6.89 -4.22 -7.80
C LEU A 122 -7.73 -5.29 -7.09
N ASP A 123 -8.56 -6.02 -7.86
CA ASP A 123 -9.42 -7.08 -7.38
C ASP A 123 -8.62 -8.19 -6.66
N GLN A 124 -7.54 -8.66 -7.27
CA GLN A 124 -6.63 -9.64 -6.66
C GLN A 124 -6.03 -9.13 -5.35
N GLY A 125 -5.51 -7.90 -5.33
CA GLY A 125 -4.87 -7.32 -4.15
C GLY A 125 -5.84 -7.12 -2.98
N VAL A 126 -7.03 -6.58 -3.26
CA VAL A 126 -8.09 -6.36 -2.27
C VAL A 126 -8.63 -7.68 -1.75
N THR A 127 -8.95 -8.62 -2.63
CA THR A 127 -9.47 -9.94 -2.24
C THR A 127 -8.46 -10.70 -1.38
N ALA A 128 -7.19 -10.74 -1.79
CA ALA A 128 -6.15 -11.38 -1.00
C ALA A 128 -5.98 -10.74 0.37
N LEU A 129 -6.06 -9.40 0.48
CA LEU A 129 -5.97 -8.69 1.76
C LEU A 129 -7.15 -9.02 2.67
N VAL A 130 -8.38 -8.91 2.17
CA VAL A 130 -9.60 -9.18 2.95
C VAL A 130 -9.61 -10.63 3.44
N ASP A 131 -9.31 -11.59 2.57
CA ASP A 131 -9.25 -12.99 2.95
C ASP A 131 -8.12 -13.27 3.96
N ASP A 132 -6.94 -12.67 3.80
CA ASP A 132 -5.81 -12.88 4.70
C ASP A 132 -6.10 -12.29 6.09
N LEU A 133 -6.75 -11.13 6.17
CA LEU A 133 -7.21 -10.57 7.44
C LEU A 133 -8.24 -11.48 8.13
N HIS A 134 -9.22 -11.98 7.39
CA HIS A 134 -10.23 -12.89 7.92
C HIS A 134 -9.63 -14.22 8.41
N ASN A 135 -8.75 -14.85 7.61
CA ASN A 135 -8.08 -16.09 7.99
C ASN A 135 -7.19 -15.94 9.24
N ARG A 136 -6.81 -14.71 9.59
CA ARG A 136 -6.00 -14.39 10.77
C ARG A 136 -6.84 -13.92 11.96
N GLY A 137 -8.15 -13.80 11.81
CA GLY A 137 -9.05 -13.24 12.81
C GLY A 137 -8.84 -11.75 13.07
N LEU A 138 -8.26 -11.03 12.10
CA LEU A 138 -8.03 -9.58 12.18
C LEU A 138 -9.20 -8.77 11.58
N ASP A 139 -10.11 -9.42 10.87
CA ASP A 139 -11.27 -8.79 10.22
C ASP A 139 -12.22 -8.12 11.21
N GLN A 140 -12.20 -8.50 12.49
CA GLN A 140 -13.02 -7.86 13.53
C GLN A 140 -12.43 -6.53 14.00
N ASP A 141 -11.11 -6.36 13.89
CA ASP A 141 -10.40 -5.16 14.38
C ASP A 141 -9.94 -4.23 13.22
N VAL A 142 -9.99 -4.72 11.98
CA VAL A 142 -9.41 -4.05 10.81
C VAL A 142 -10.46 -3.87 9.73
N THR A 143 -10.72 -2.61 9.37
CA THR A 143 -11.54 -2.26 8.21
C THR A 143 -10.66 -1.96 7.00
N VAL A 144 -10.90 -2.67 5.90
CA VAL A 144 -10.37 -2.34 4.57
C VAL A 144 -11.35 -1.41 3.88
N ILE A 145 -10.88 -0.26 3.42
CA ILE A 145 -11.69 0.73 2.67
C ILE A 145 -11.02 0.99 1.33
N ALA A 146 -11.76 0.81 0.23
CA ALA A 146 -11.35 1.22 -1.11
C ALA A 146 -12.38 2.20 -1.68
N TRP A 147 -11.93 3.43 -1.95
CA TRP A 147 -12.77 4.56 -2.33
C TRP A 147 -11.98 5.48 -3.27
N GLY A 148 -12.67 6.21 -4.14
CA GLY A 148 -12.09 7.25 -5.00
C GLY A 148 -12.86 8.58 -4.91
N GLU A 149 -12.17 9.67 -5.23
CA GLU A 149 -12.66 11.06 -5.03
C GLU A 149 -14.06 11.33 -5.61
N PHE A 150 -14.34 10.83 -6.83
CA PHE A 150 -15.61 10.98 -7.54
C PHE A 150 -15.86 9.79 -8.47
N GLY A 151 -17.12 9.57 -8.86
CA GLY A 151 -17.45 8.57 -9.87
C GLY A 151 -17.26 9.07 -11.30
N ARG A 152 -17.77 8.27 -12.24
CA ARG A 152 -17.56 8.45 -13.68
C ARG A 152 -18.88 8.50 -14.43
N THR A 153 -18.93 9.31 -15.49
CA THR A 153 -20.14 9.47 -16.29
C THR A 153 -20.69 8.11 -16.73
N PRO A 154 -22.02 7.90 -16.74
CA PRO A 154 -22.62 6.66 -17.22
C PRO A 154 -22.42 6.46 -18.73
N ARG A 155 -22.16 7.55 -19.47
CA ARG A 155 -21.86 7.57 -20.91
C ARG A 155 -20.36 7.52 -21.17
N ILE A 156 -19.98 6.86 -22.25
CA ILE A 156 -18.61 6.82 -22.78
C ILE A 156 -18.38 8.06 -23.64
N ASN A 157 -17.26 8.75 -23.45
CA ASN A 157 -16.90 9.93 -24.23
C ASN A 157 -16.23 9.55 -25.58
N LYS A 158 -15.96 10.54 -26.44
CA LYS A 158 -15.33 10.30 -27.77
C LYS A 158 -13.93 9.68 -27.69
N GLY A 159 -13.24 9.79 -26.55
CA GLY A 159 -11.92 9.20 -26.29
C GLY A 159 -11.95 7.77 -25.77
N ALA A 160 -13.13 7.11 -25.78
CA ALA A 160 -13.34 5.81 -25.16
C ALA A 160 -13.03 5.80 -23.65
N GLY A 161 -13.25 6.94 -22.99
CA GLY A 161 -13.13 7.14 -21.55
C GLY A 161 -14.47 7.49 -20.90
N ARG A 162 -14.41 7.94 -19.64
CA ARG A 162 -15.56 8.47 -18.90
C ARG A 162 -15.11 9.69 -18.10
N ASP A 163 -15.91 10.75 -18.12
CA ASP A 163 -15.57 12.02 -17.47
C ASP A 163 -15.98 12.03 -16.00
N HIS A 164 -15.62 13.09 -15.28
CA HIS A 164 -15.91 13.25 -13.86
C HIS A 164 -17.43 13.33 -13.63
N TRP A 165 -17.92 12.64 -12.60
CA TRP A 165 -19.34 12.60 -12.27
C TRP A 165 -19.56 12.55 -10.75
N PRO A 166 -19.59 13.70 -10.06
CA PRO A 166 -19.72 13.75 -8.59
C PRO A 166 -21.07 13.25 -8.07
N GLN A 167 -22.10 13.15 -8.93
CA GLN A 167 -23.44 12.76 -8.54
C GLN A 167 -23.57 11.26 -8.19
N ALA A 168 -22.57 10.45 -8.54
CA ALA A 168 -22.51 9.06 -8.15
C ALA A 168 -21.08 8.71 -7.74
N SER A 169 -20.90 8.07 -6.59
CA SER A 169 -19.64 7.47 -6.17
C SER A 169 -19.95 6.23 -5.33
N CYS A 170 -18.96 5.39 -5.12
CA CYS A 170 -19.06 4.20 -4.31
C CYS A 170 -17.77 4.00 -3.49
N ALA A 171 -17.92 3.31 -2.37
CA ALA A 171 -16.82 2.81 -1.58
C ALA A 171 -17.06 1.32 -1.31
N LEU A 172 -15.98 0.55 -1.30
CA LEU A 172 -15.95 -0.80 -0.77
C LEU A 172 -15.44 -0.75 0.67
N LEU A 173 -16.14 -1.43 1.57
CA LEU A 173 -15.76 -1.62 2.95
C LEU A 173 -15.83 -3.12 3.30
N ALA A 174 -14.85 -3.62 4.05
CA ALA A 174 -14.83 -4.99 4.58
C ALA A 174 -14.12 -5.03 5.95
N GLY A 175 -14.64 -5.81 6.90
CA GLY A 175 -14.12 -5.92 8.27
C GLY A 175 -14.47 -4.72 9.17
N GLY A 176 -13.98 -4.74 10.42
CA GLY A 176 -14.29 -3.77 11.48
C GLY A 176 -15.38 -4.18 12.47
N GLY A 177 -15.73 -5.47 12.52
CA GLY A 177 -16.76 -6.02 13.42
C GLY A 177 -18.06 -6.43 12.73
#